data_AF-A0A963F7J0-F1
#
_entry.id   AF-A0A963F7J0-F1
#
_cell.length_a   1.000
_cell.length_b   1.000
_cell.length_c   1.000
_cell.angle_alpha   90.00
_cell.angle_beta   90.00
_cell.angle_gamma   90.00
#
_symmetry.space_group_name_H-M   'P 1'
#
loop_
_entity.id
_entity.type
_entity.pdbx_description
1 polymer ?
#
loop_
_entity_poly.entity_id
_entity_poly.type
_entity_poly.pdbx_seq_one_letter_code
_entity_poly.pdbx_strand_id
1 'polypeptide(L)'
;MRDLNYQLKQLCRRNRDGSYATQQNRERQLSLMADQLHALGYRAMNARSLKPKHVEALLRRWQGEGLSIGTVKNRMAALRWWAHKIDRRHVVARSNDHYGIPERSFVSTES
;
A
#
# COMPACT_ATOMS: atom_id res chain seq x y z
N MET A 1 16.29 3.53 8.95
CA MET A 1 14.85 3.80 8.73
C MET A 1 14.72 5.23 8.23
N ARG A 2 14.02 5.47 7.11
CA ARG A 2 13.90 6.82 6.52
C ARG A 2 12.71 7.57 7.11
N ASP A 3 12.65 8.88 6.88
CA ASP A 3 11.60 9.76 7.42
C ASP A 3 10.19 9.28 7.08
N LEU A 4 9.95 8.91 5.81
CA LEU A 4 8.65 8.38 5.41
C LEU A 4 8.31 7.09 6.18
N ASN A 5 9.23 6.13 6.30
CA ASN A 5 9.00 4.90 7.07
C ASN A 5 8.62 5.21 8.51
N TYR A 6 9.35 6.13 9.15
CA TYR A 6 9.08 6.54 10.52
C TYR A 6 7.70 7.19 10.65
N GLN A 7 7.35 8.11 9.74
CA GLN A 7 6.06 8.79 9.77
C GLN A 7 4.89 7.83 9.53
N LEU A 8 5.03 6.85 8.61
CA LEU A 8 4.00 5.83 8.39
C LEU A 8 3.86 4.88 9.58
N LYS A 9 4.96 4.54 10.24
CA LYS A 9 4.93 3.78 11.50
C LYS A 9 4.18 4.55 12.60
N GLN A 10 4.47 5.85 12.75
CA GLN A 10 3.73 6.70 13.69
C GLN A 10 2.25 6.82 13.33
N LEU A 11 1.93 6.90 12.04
CA LEU A 11 0.54 6.92 11.55
C LEU A 11 -0.22 5.65 11.96
N CYS A 12 0.39 4.47 11.82
CA CYS A 12 -0.17 3.21 12.31
C CYS A 12 -0.37 3.20 13.82
N ARG A 13 0.62 3.65 14.60
CA ARG A 13 0.54 3.68 16.07
C ARG A 13 -0.60 4.56 16.59
N ARG A 14 -0.84 5.70 15.92
CA ARG A 14 -1.93 6.63 16.25
C ARG A 14 -3.30 6.14 15.79
N ASN A 15 -3.36 5.18 14.87
CA ASN A 15 -4.61 4.69 14.26
C ASN A 15 -4.69 3.16 14.36
N ARG A 16 -5.16 2.67 15.50
CA ARG A 16 -5.18 1.25 15.88
C ARG A 16 -6.38 0.51 15.28
N ASP A 17 -6.62 0.67 13.98
CA ASP A 17 -7.74 0.02 13.30
C ASP A 17 -7.45 -1.46 13.01
N GLY A 18 -8.31 -2.35 13.51
CA GLY A 18 -8.22 -3.80 13.33
C GLY A 18 -7.40 -4.51 14.41
N SER A 19 -7.25 -5.84 14.28
CA SER A 19 -6.47 -6.65 15.24
C SER A 19 -4.98 -6.28 15.26
N TYR A 20 -4.27 -6.69 16.32
CA TYR A 20 -2.82 -6.50 16.42
C TYR A 20 -2.06 -7.04 15.21
N ALA A 21 -2.43 -8.22 14.72
CA ALA A 21 -1.86 -8.81 13.51
C ALA A 21 -2.13 -7.95 12.27
N THR A 22 -3.34 -7.42 12.13
CA THR A 22 -3.72 -6.51 11.02
C THR A 22 -2.90 -5.22 11.06
N GLN A 23 -2.75 -4.62 12.25
CA GLN A 23 -1.95 -3.42 12.45
C GLN A 23 -0.47 -3.66 12.11
N GLN A 24 0.11 -4.76 12.60
CA GLN A 24 1.50 -5.13 12.33
C GLN A 24 1.73 -5.38 10.84
N ASN A 25 0.84 -6.11 10.18
CA ASN A 25 0.92 -6.35 8.74
C ASN A 25 0.85 -5.03 7.96
N ARG A 26 -0.03 -4.11 8.35
CA ARG A 26 -0.12 -2.79 7.72
C ARG A 26 1.16 -1.98 7.90
N GLU A 27 1.73 -1.92 9.10
CA GLU A 27 3.00 -1.24 9.35
C GLU A 27 4.13 -1.80 8.47
N ARG A 28 4.23 -3.13 8.36
CA ARG A 28 5.23 -3.79 7.49
C ARG A 28 5.03 -3.41 6.02
N GLN A 29 3.80 -3.45 5.52
CA GLN A 29 3.51 -3.08 4.12
C GLN A 29 3.82 -1.60 3.85
N LEU A 30 3.45 -0.69 4.75
CA LEU A 30 3.71 0.73 4.58
C LEU A 30 5.21 1.07 4.66
N SER A 31 5.97 0.40 5.54
CA SER A 31 7.42 0.54 5.57
C SER A 31 8.06 0.06 4.26
N LEU A 32 7.64 -1.11 3.75
CA LEU A 32 8.10 -1.61 2.46
C LEU A 32 7.83 -0.61 1.34
N MET A 33 6.61 -0.07 1.26
CA MET A 33 6.23 0.93 0.25
C MET A 33 7.09 2.19 0.31
N ALA A 34 7.42 2.65 1.51
CA ALA A 34 8.31 3.80 1.68
C ALA A 34 9.71 3.54 1.11
N ASP A 35 10.27 2.35 1.35
CA ASP A 35 11.56 1.95 0.78
C ASP A 35 11.48 1.78 -0.74
N GLN A 36 10.39 1.21 -1.25
CA GLN A 36 10.18 1.05 -2.69
C GLN A 36 10.03 2.39 -3.42
N LEU A 37 9.29 3.35 -2.84
CA LEU A 37 9.17 4.70 -3.38
C LEU A 37 10.52 5.41 -3.41
N HIS A 38 11.32 5.27 -2.35
CA HIS A 38 12.67 5.81 -2.33
C HIS A 38 13.55 5.20 -3.43
N ALA A 39 13.50 3.87 -3.60
CA ALA A 39 14.25 3.17 -4.65
C ALA A 39 13.82 3.59 -6.08
N LEU A 40 12.55 3.96 -6.26
CA LEU A 40 12.02 4.52 -7.51
C LEU A 40 12.36 6.01 -7.71
N GLY A 41 13.13 6.62 -6.81
CA GLY A 41 13.59 8.01 -6.93
C GLY A 41 12.69 9.05 -6.27
N TYR A 42 11.58 8.65 -5.62
CA TYR A 42 10.75 9.57 -4.84
C TYR A 42 11.39 9.87 -3.48
N ARG A 43 12.25 10.89 -3.47
CA ARG A 43 12.99 11.34 -2.28
C ARG A 43 12.21 12.43 -1.51
N ALA A 44 12.63 12.68 -0.27
CA ALA A 44 12.07 13.72 0.61
C ALA A 44 10.55 13.65 0.79
N MET A 45 9.98 12.45 0.75
CA MET A 45 8.55 12.24 0.96
C MET A 45 8.19 12.31 2.45
N ASN A 46 6.99 12.82 2.71
CA ASN A 46 6.33 12.75 4.01
C ASN A 46 4.98 12.03 3.90
N ALA A 47 4.34 11.69 5.02
CA ALA A 47 3.09 10.95 5.03
C ALA A 47 1.97 11.64 4.22
N ARG A 48 1.93 12.99 4.15
CA ARG A 48 0.91 13.73 3.39
C ARG A 48 1.23 13.89 1.90
N SER A 49 2.44 13.56 1.48
CA SER A 49 2.94 13.75 0.11
C SER A 49 2.45 12.71 -0.90
N LEU A 50 1.66 11.71 -0.49
CA LEU A 50 1.12 10.68 -1.37
C LEU A 50 0.32 11.31 -2.53
N LYS A 51 0.57 10.88 -3.77
CA LYS A 51 -0.07 11.37 -5.01
C LYS A 51 -0.36 10.17 -5.93
N PRO A 52 -1.29 10.28 -6.89
CA PRO A 52 -1.64 9.18 -7.80
C PRO A 52 -0.43 8.55 -8.49
N LYS A 53 0.52 9.37 -8.95
CA LYS A 53 1.80 8.90 -9.53
C LYS A 53 2.60 7.94 -8.65
N HIS A 54 2.53 8.08 -7.32
CA HIS A 54 3.23 7.18 -6.38
C HIS A 54 2.54 5.82 -6.31
N VAL A 55 1.21 5.80 -6.39
CA VAL A 55 0.40 4.57 -6.43
C VAL A 55 0.68 3.82 -7.73
N GLU A 56 0.64 4.54 -8.86
CA GLU A 56 0.94 3.97 -10.18
C GLU A 56 2.35 3.40 -10.27
N ALA A 57 3.35 4.12 -9.76
CA ALA A 57 4.74 3.66 -9.78
C ALA A 57 4.95 2.40 -8.94
N LEU A 58 4.33 2.34 -7.75
CA LEU A 58 4.33 1.13 -6.91
C LEU A 58 3.64 -0.04 -7.62
N LEU A 59 2.48 0.20 -8.23
CA LEU A 59 1.74 -0.83 -8.95
C LEU A 59 2.54 -1.40 -10.13
N ARG A 60 3.12 -0.53 -10.97
CA ARG A 60 3.98 -0.94 -12.09
C ARG A 60 5.15 -1.79 -11.61
N ARG A 61 5.78 -1.38 -10.50
CA ARG A 61 6.85 -2.16 -9.88
C ARG A 61 6.37 -3.55 -9.46
N TRP A 62 5.24 -3.65 -8.77
CA TRP A 62 4.71 -4.94 -8.30
C TRP A 62 4.30 -5.87 -9.44
N GLN A 63 3.78 -5.30 -10.53
CA GLN A 63 3.48 -6.04 -11.76
C GLN A 63 4.77 -6.56 -12.41
N GLY A 64 5.81 -5.73 -12.50
CA GLY A 64 7.14 -6.15 -12.99
C GLY A 64 7.82 -7.18 -12.08
N GLU A 65 7.54 -7.17 -10.78
CA GLU A 65 7.98 -8.19 -9.80
C GLU A 65 7.16 -9.49 -9.88
N GLY A 66 6.09 -9.56 -10.67
CA GLY A 66 5.26 -10.77 -10.82
C GLY A 66 4.52 -11.18 -9.54
N LEU A 67 4.18 -10.24 -8.66
CA LEU A 67 3.55 -10.56 -7.38
C LEU A 67 2.14 -11.13 -7.56
N SER A 68 1.75 -12.06 -6.67
CA SER A 68 0.41 -12.63 -6.70
C SER A 68 -0.67 -11.56 -6.55
N ILE A 69 -1.81 -11.76 -7.23
CA ILE A 69 -2.98 -10.86 -7.17
C ILE A 69 -3.37 -10.59 -5.72
N GLY A 70 -3.36 -11.62 -4.88
CA GLY A 70 -3.66 -11.50 -3.46
C GLY A 70 -2.73 -10.52 -2.72
N THR A 71 -1.44 -10.56 -3.02
CA THR A 71 -0.43 -9.66 -2.46
C THR A 71 -0.65 -8.22 -2.92
N VAL A 72 -0.89 -8.02 -4.22
CA VAL A 72 -1.17 -6.70 -4.79
C VAL A 72 -2.43 -6.10 -4.17
N LYS A 73 -3.52 -6.88 -4.02
CA LYS A 73 -4.75 -6.42 -3.34
C LYS A 73 -4.50 -6.00 -1.89
N ASN A 74 -3.72 -6.78 -1.13
CA ASN A 74 -3.38 -6.44 0.26
C ASN A 74 -2.58 -5.13 0.35
N ARG A 75 -1.64 -4.92 -0.59
CA ARG A 75 -0.88 -3.68 -0.70
C ARG A 75 -1.75 -2.48 -1.08
N MET A 76 -2.66 -2.65 -2.04
CA MET A 76 -3.63 -1.61 -2.41
C MET A 76 -4.55 -1.23 -1.24
N ALA A 77 -4.95 -2.18 -0.41
CA ALA A 77 -5.71 -1.89 0.81
C ALA A 77 -4.90 -1.02 1.80
N ALA A 78 -3.60 -1.30 1.98
CA ALA A 78 -2.74 -0.46 2.81
C ALA A 78 -2.56 0.96 2.23
N LEU A 79 -2.44 1.11 0.91
CA LEU A 79 -2.39 2.43 0.25
C LEU A 79 -3.68 3.22 0.45
N ARG A 80 -4.84 2.60 0.28
CA ARG A 80 -6.15 3.23 0.54
C ARG A 80 -6.28 3.65 2.00
N TRP A 81 -5.84 2.81 2.92
CA TRP A 81 -5.82 3.14 4.35
C TRP A 81 -4.91 4.35 4.62
N TRP A 82 -3.69 4.37 4.06
CA TRP A 82 -2.79 5.51 4.21
C TRP A 82 -3.43 6.79 3.67
N ALA A 83 -3.95 6.77 2.44
CA ALA A 83 -4.63 7.90 1.83
C ALA A 83 -5.83 8.40 2.66
N HIS A 84 -6.60 7.48 3.25
CA HIS A 84 -7.69 7.80 4.15
C HIS A 84 -7.22 8.54 5.41
N LYS A 85 -6.14 8.06 6.06
CA LYS A 85 -5.64 8.64 7.31
C LYS A 85 -4.98 10.00 7.17
N ILE A 86 -4.60 10.39 5.96
CA ILE A 86 -4.12 11.75 5.65
C ILE A 86 -5.18 12.65 5.02
N ASP A 87 -6.43 12.18 4.99
CA ASP A 87 -7.58 12.85 4.37
C ASP A 87 -7.39 13.18 2.87
N ARG A 88 -6.77 12.25 2.14
CA ARG A 88 -6.53 12.37 0.68
C ARG A 88 -7.03 11.14 -0.06
N ARG A 89 -8.26 10.70 0.25
CA ARG A 89 -8.87 9.49 -0.33
C ARG A 89 -8.91 9.49 -1.87
N HIS A 90 -9.02 10.67 -2.50
CA HIS A 90 -9.01 10.83 -3.96
C HIS A 90 -7.69 10.43 -4.62
N VAL A 91 -6.61 10.24 -3.86
CA VAL A 91 -5.29 9.86 -4.39
C VAL A 91 -5.22 8.39 -4.81
N VAL A 92 -6.08 7.53 -4.25
CA VAL A 92 -6.13 6.10 -4.57
C VAL A 92 -7.56 5.76 -4.99
N ALA A 93 -7.74 5.18 -6.17
CA ALA A 93 -9.06 4.79 -6.63
C ALA A 93 -9.69 3.76 -5.69
N ARG A 94 -11.01 3.85 -5.54
CA ARG A 94 -11.77 3.03 -4.58
C ARG A 94 -11.76 1.54 -4.95
N SER A 95 -11.88 1.22 -6.24
CA SER A 95 -11.84 -0.16 -6.74
C SER A 95 -10.45 -0.56 -7.25
N ASN A 96 -10.17 -1.86 -7.19
CA ASN A 96 -9.03 -2.51 -7.84
C ASN A 96 -9.21 -2.58 -9.37
N ASP A 97 -10.46 -2.57 -9.86
CA ASP A 97 -10.78 -2.64 -11.30
C ASP A 97 -10.22 -1.44 -12.06
N HIS A 98 -10.22 -0.26 -11.43
CA HIS A 98 -9.60 0.96 -11.98
C HIS A 98 -8.12 0.75 -12.33
N TYR A 99 -7.45 -0.16 -11.61
CA TYR A 99 -6.05 -0.49 -11.78
C TYR A 99 -5.83 -1.77 -12.61
N GLY A 100 -6.89 -2.37 -13.15
CA GLY A 100 -6.82 -3.63 -13.90
C GLY A 100 -6.38 -4.83 -13.05
N ILE A 101 -6.56 -4.78 -11.72
CA ILE A 101 -6.19 -5.88 -10.82
C ILE A 101 -7.36 -6.87 -10.79
N PRO A 102 -7.21 -8.09 -11.33
CA PRO A 102 -8.32 -9.03 -11.49
C PRO A 102 -8.86 -9.55 -10.16
N GLU A 103 -10.05 -10.15 -10.21
CA GLU A 103 -10.61 -10.86 -9.07
C GLU A 103 -9.79 -12.09 -8.66
N ARG A 104 -9.86 -12.45 -7.38
CA ARG A 104 -9.19 -13.68 -6.92
C ARG A 104 -9.99 -14.85 -7.49
N SER A 105 -9.43 -15.60 -8.44
CA SER A 105 -9.96 -16.91 -8.79
C SER A 105 -9.58 -17.88 -7.68
N PHE A 106 -10.53 -18.22 -6.81
CA PHE A 106 -10.38 -19.37 -5.93
C PHE A 106 -10.50 -20.62 -6.79
N VAL A 107 -9.37 -21.16 -7.23
CA VAL A 107 -9.37 -22.55 -7.70
C VAL A 107 -9.52 -23.38 -6.43
N SER A 108 -10.74 -23.81 -6.13
CA SER A 108 -10.99 -24.81 -5.11
C SER A 108 -10.30 -26.08 -5.57
N THR A 109 -9.18 -26.43 -4.94
CA THR A 109 -8.65 -27.78 -5.05
C THR A 109 -9.59 -28.67 -4.24
N GLU A 110 -10.56 -29.29 -4.91
CA GLU A 110 -11.20 -30.48 -4.36
C GLU A 110 -10.12 -31.56 -4.23
N SER A 111 -10.07 -32.21 -3.07
CA SER A 111 -9.28 -33.41 -2.79
C SER A 111 -10.17 -34.38 -2.04
#